data_AF-A0AAC9AW03-F1
#
_entry.id   AF-A0AAC9AW03-F1
#
_cell.length_a   1.000
_cell.length_b   1.000
_cell.length_c   1.000
_cell.angle_alpha   90.00
_cell.angle_beta   90.00
_cell.angle_gamma   90.00
#
_symmetry.space_group_name_H-M   'P 1'
#
loop_
_entity.id
_entity.type
_entity.pdbx_description
1 polymer ?
#
loop_
_entity_poly.entity_id
_entity_poly.type
_entity_poly.pdbx_seq_one_letter_code
_entity_poly.pdbx_strand_id
1 'polypeptide(L)'
;MTSAAIRTVRERLFRQSVRFVAPLENKVRALLLGWTVVVALICFARMAFPATPATGLTSMLVLFVPHMLILASPFFAYWAANALFPRGTDFAQPEIRLARFGNWRPLNALAARDHPAFGPVGVMASLLLGMLLNIPVRTAEFMAGVPAMTGSSPVWGQMIYFAMATDLIVMNFLYALCFFMALRRMPFFPRMLLLTWGVDVASQISIAEYVSGAPHLPAEVAAAIVPLLTSNLQKAFISIVVWMPYLLLSERVNVTYRWRQPA
;
A
#
# COMPACT_ATOMS: atom_id res chain seq x y z
N MET A 1 -38.40 -8.95 3.21
CA MET A 1 -37.88 -8.08 2.12
C MET A 1 -37.06 -8.94 1.18
N THR A 2 -37.47 -8.93 -0.08
CA THR A 2 -37.52 -10.10 -0.97
C THR A 2 -36.22 -10.30 -1.74
N SER A 3 -35.83 -11.57 -1.98
CA SER A 3 -34.64 -12.01 -2.72
C SER A 3 -34.34 -11.19 -3.98
N ALA A 4 -35.39 -10.72 -4.68
CA ALA A 4 -35.28 -9.84 -5.84
C ALA A 4 -34.62 -8.48 -5.53
N ALA A 5 -34.98 -7.80 -4.43
CA ALA A 5 -34.39 -6.52 -4.05
C ALA A 5 -32.90 -6.66 -3.72
N ILE A 6 -32.52 -7.72 -3.00
CA ILE A 6 -31.12 -8.03 -2.68
C ILE A 6 -30.34 -8.31 -3.96
N ARG A 7 -30.92 -9.07 -4.92
CA ARG A 7 -30.29 -9.34 -6.21
C ARG A 7 -30.07 -8.06 -7.03
N THR A 8 -31.08 -7.19 -7.11
CA THR A 8 -30.96 -5.90 -7.82
C THR A 8 -29.88 -5.01 -7.21
N VAL A 9 -29.81 -4.93 -5.88
CA VAL A 9 -28.74 -4.17 -5.18
C VAL A 9 -27.38 -4.79 -5.47
N ARG A 10 -27.23 -6.11 -5.39
CA ARG A 10 -25.98 -6.82 -5.68
C ARG A 10 -25.51 -6.58 -7.11
N GLU A 11 -26.41 -6.65 -8.09
CA GLU A 11 -26.09 -6.39 -9.50
C GLU A 11 -25.71 -4.92 -9.74
N ARG A 12 -26.37 -3.98 -9.06
CA ARG A 12 -26.04 -2.55 -9.13
C ARG A 12 -24.65 -2.29 -8.58
N LEU A 13 -24.33 -2.83 -7.41
CA LEU A 13 -23.01 -2.73 -6.78
C LEU A 13 -21.92 -3.39 -7.64
N PHE A 14 -22.22 -4.56 -8.22
CA PHE A 14 -21.31 -5.23 -9.14
C PHE A 14 -21.03 -4.37 -10.37
N ARG A 15 -22.07 -3.86 -11.04
CA ARG A 15 -21.92 -2.95 -12.19
C ARG A 15 -21.13 -1.69 -11.83
N GLN A 16 -21.36 -1.10 -10.65
CA GLN A 16 -20.58 0.04 -10.16
C GLN A 16 -19.11 -0.33 -9.96
N SER A 17 -18.81 -1.49 -9.36
CA SER A 17 -17.43 -1.93 -9.15
C SER A 17 -16.68 -2.20 -10.46
N VAL A 18 -17.35 -2.76 -11.47
CA VAL A 18 -16.77 -2.95 -12.82
C VAL A 18 -16.48 -1.59 -13.46
N ARG A 19 -17.44 -0.65 -13.38
CA ARG A 19 -17.26 0.73 -13.88
C ARG A 19 -16.13 1.47 -13.17
N PHE A 20 -15.78 1.10 -11.94
CA PHE A 20 -14.66 1.69 -11.21
C PHE A 20 -13.32 1.07 -11.61
N VAL A 21 -13.24 -0.26 -11.70
CA VAL A 21 -11.99 -1.00 -11.94
C VAL A 21 -11.52 -0.88 -13.38
N ALA A 22 -12.42 -0.91 -14.37
CA ALA A 22 -12.03 -0.86 -15.79
C ALA A 22 -11.33 0.45 -16.18
N PRO A 23 -11.82 1.65 -15.79
CA PRO A 23 -11.07 2.88 -15.99
C PRO A 23 -9.78 2.91 -15.19
N LEU A 24 -9.73 2.31 -14.01
CA LEU A 24 -8.55 2.31 -13.17
C LEU A 24 -7.37 1.65 -13.90
N GLU A 25 -7.58 0.53 -14.59
CA GLU A 25 -6.56 -0.18 -15.38
C GLU A 25 -5.96 0.68 -16.52
N ASN A 26 -6.80 1.50 -17.16
CA ASN A 26 -6.40 2.38 -18.25
C ASN A 26 -5.84 3.72 -17.76
N LYS A 27 -6.33 4.22 -16.63
CA LYS A 27 -5.99 5.53 -16.06
C LYS A 27 -4.92 5.48 -14.97
N VAL A 28 -4.35 4.30 -14.66
CA VAL A 28 -3.23 4.17 -13.71
C VAL A 28 -2.15 5.23 -13.96
N ARG A 29 -1.74 5.43 -15.22
CA ARG A 29 -0.68 6.38 -15.56
C ARG A 29 -1.07 7.82 -15.21
N ALA A 30 -2.31 8.20 -15.52
CA ALA A 30 -2.83 9.52 -15.18
C ALA A 30 -2.96 9.71 -13.67
N LEU A 31 -3.35 8.66 -12.94
CA LEU A 31 -3.44 8.69 -11.48
C LEU A 31 -2.05 8.83 -10.84
N LEU A 32 -1.06 8.08 -11.31
CA LEU A 32 0.33 8.22 -10.87
C LEU A 32 0.87 9.62 -11.20
N LEU A 33 0.60 10.15 -12.40
CA LEU A 33 1.02 11.50 -12.77
C LEU A 33 0.38 12.56 -11.88
N GLY A 34 -0.94 12.49 -11.65
CA GLY A 34 -1.65 13.40 -10.76
C GLY A 34 -1.10 13.36 -9.33
N TRP A 35 -0.87 12.16 -8.81
CA TRP A 35 -0.19 11.94 -7.53
C TRP A 35 1.18 12.61 -7.47
N THR A 36 1.98 12.41 -8.52
CA THR A 36 3.33 12.97 -8.63
C THR A 36 3.32 14.48 -8.60
N VAL A 37 2.41 15.12 -9.35
CA VAL A 37 2.29 16.57 -9.36
C VAL A 37 1.94 17.07 -7.95
N VAL A 38 0.96 16.46 -7.29
CA VAL A 38 0.55 16.87 -5.94
C VAL A 38 1.68 16.71 -4.93
N VAL A 39 2.34 15.55 -4.88
CA VAL A 39 3.44 15.31 -3.94
C VAL A 39 4.66 16.15 -4.27
N ALA A 40 4.99 16.34 -5.55
CA ALA A 40 6.10 17.20 -5.95
C ALA A 40 5.88 18.63 -5.47
N LEU A 41 4.66 19.18 -5.59
CA LEU A 41 4.33 20.51 -5.08
C LEU A 41 4.47 20.59 -3.55
N ILE A 42 3.98 19.58 -2.83
CA ILE A 42 4.10 19.52 -1.36
C ILE A 42 5.58 19.41 -0.94
N CYS A 43 6.32 18.48 -1.53
CA CYS A 43 7.76 18.32 -1.28
C CYS A 43 8.52 19.60 -1.60
N PHE A 44 8.24 20.25 -2.73
CA PHE A 44 8.85 21.50 -3.12
C PHE A 44 8.58 22.59 -2.08
N ALA A 45 7.32 22.75 -1.65
CA ALA A 45 6.98 23.70 -0.60
C ALA A 45 7.74 23.42 0.71
N ARG A 46 7.86 22.15 1.12
CA ARG A 46 8.62 21.80 2.34
C ARG A 46 10.11 22.02 2.21
N MET A 47 10.68 21.76 1.04
CA MET A 47 12.10 22.01 0.78
C MET A 47 12.43 23.50 0.65
N ALA A 48 11.46 24.33 0.22
CA ALA A 48 11.61 25.78 0.16
C ALA A 48 11.56 26.43 1.56
N PHE A 49 10.85 25.81 2.51
CA PHE A 49 10.73 26.27 3.90
C PHE A 49 11.16 25.18 4.89
N PRO A 50 12.45 24.77 4.88
CA PRO A 50 12.92 23.75 5.80
C PRO A 50 12.96 24.30 7.23
N ALA A 51 12.71 23.44 8.23
CA ALA A 51 12.71 23.85 9.64
C ALA A 51 14.09 24.33 10.12
N THR A 52 15.16 23.88 9.45
CA THR A 52 16.53 24.33 9.67
C THR A 52 17.18 24.68 8.33
N PRO A 53 17.97 25.76 8.25
CA PRO A 53 18.64 26.13 7.02
C PRO A 53 19.69 25.08 6.62
N ALA A 54 19.69 24.70 5.36
CA ALA A 54 20.67 23.77 4.80
C ALA A 54 22.00 24.50 4.55
N THR A 55 22.97 24.30 5.44
CA THR A 55 24.34 24.80 5.25
C THR A 55 25.19 23.71 4.60
N GLY A 56 25.40 23.81 3.28
CA GLY A 56 26.28 22.92 2.51
C GLY A 56 25.59 21.75 1.80
N LEU A 57 26.36 21.07 0.94
CA LEU A 57 25.87 20.03 0.04
C LEU A 57 25.29 18.82 0.77
N THR A 58 25.96 18.34 1.83
CA THR A 58 25.48 17.19 2.61
C THR A 58 24.11 17.46 3.23
N SER A 59 23.91 18.65 3.80
CA SER A 59 22.63 19.08 4.38
C SER A 59 21.53 19.14 3.32
N MET A 60 21.85 19.60 2.10
CA MET A 60 20.91 19.58 0.98
C MET A 60 20.57 18.16 0.53
N LEU A 61 21.54 17.24 0.48
CA LEU A 61 21.30 15.84 0.11
C LEU A 61 20.41 15.11 1.13
N VAL A 62 20.66 15.32 2.43
CA VAL A 62 19.84 14.79 3.53
C VAL A 62 18.38 15.21 3.39
N LEU A 63 18.15 16.46 2.98
CA LEU A 63 16.81 16.98 2.74
C LEU A 63 16.22 16.44 1.42
N PHE A 64 16.98 16.45 0.33
CA PHE A 64 16.45 16.20 -1.02
C PHE A 64 16.20 14.72 -1.31
N VAL A 65 17.13 13.84 -0.91
CA VAL A 65 17.10 12.42 -1.28
C VAL A 65 15.83 11.71 -0.78
N PRO A 66 15.43 11.82 0.50
CA PRO A 66 14.23 11.14 0.97
C PRO A 66 12.96 11.66 0.30
N HIS A 67 12.84 12.97 0.07
CA HIS A 67 11.67 13.54 -0.63
C HIS A 67 11.57 13.06 -2.08
N MET A 68 12.71 12.94 -2.79
CA MET A 68 12.73 12.38 -4.14
C MET A 68 12.38 10.89 -4.15
N LEU A 69 12.85 10.12 -3.16
CA LEU A 69 12.49 8.71 -3.03
C LEU A 69 11.00 8.54 -2.68
N ILE A 70 10.42 9.38 -1.82
CA ILE A 70 8.98 9.37 -1.51
C ILE A 70 8.20 9.59 -2.81
N LEU A 71 8.57 10.61 -3.60
CA LEU A 71 7.94 10.92 -4.89
C LEU A 71 8.07 9.77 -5.89
N ALA A 72 9.26 9.18 -5.99
CA ALA A 72 9.58 8.14 -6.98
C ALA A 72 9.08 6.74 -6.58
N SER A 73 8.84 6.47 -5.29
CA SER A 73 8.51 5.14 -4.79
C SER A 73 7.33 4.45 -5.52
N PRO A 74 6.20 5.10 -5.84
CA PRO A 74 5.11 4.43 -6.55
C PRO A 74 5.43 4.19 -8.03
N PHE A 75 6.31 4.99 -8.63
CA PHE A 75 6.81 4.75 -9.98
C PHE A 75 7.74 3.55 -10.02
N PHE A 76 8.65 3.42 -9.05
CA PHE A 76 9.48 2.23 -8.95
C PHE A 76 8.63 0.99 -8.77
N ALA A 77 7.54 1.05 -8.00
CA ALA A 77 6.59 -0.04 -7.89
C ALA A 77 5.87 -0.34 -9.22
N TYR A 78 5.45 0.69 -9.96
CA TYR A 78 4.85 0.54 -11.28
C TYR A 78 5.82 -0.08 -12.30
N TRP A 79 7.06 0.38 -12.30
CA TRP A 79 8.13 -0.12 -13.15
C TRP A 79 8.46 -1.57 -12.80
N ALA A 80 8.67 -1.88 -11.51
CA ALA A 80 8.88 -3.24 -11.02
C ALA A 80 7.71 -4.16 -11.40
N ALA A 81 6.47 -3.69 -11.26
CA ALA A 81 5.30 -4.46 -11.66
C ALA A 81 5.26 -4.72 -13.18
N ASN A 82 5.71 -3.78 -14.03
CA ASN A 82 5.83 -4.01 -15.48
C ASN A 82 6.94 -4.99 -15.84
N ALA A 83 8.08 -4.90 -15.16
CA ALA A 83 9.24 -5.75 -15.43
C ALA A 83 9.00 -7.19 -14.95
N LEU A 84 8.48 -7.35 -13.72
CA LEU A 84 8.26 -8.66 -13.09
C LEU A 84 6.95 -9.32 -13.53
N PHE A 85 5.92 -8.50 -13.81
CA PHE A 85 4.56 -8.97 -14.06
C PHE A 85 3.97 -8.36 -15.35
N PRO A 86 4.54 -8.67 -16.53
CA PRO A 86 4.03 -8.19 -17.81
C PRO A 86 2.56 -8.55 -18.04
N ARG A 87 1.81 -7.62 -18.63
CA ARG A 87 0.37 -7.80 -18.88
C ARG A 87 0.13 -8.94 -19.88
N GLY A 88 -0.94 -9.71 -19.65
CA GLY A 88 -1.36 -10.78 -20.56
C GLY A 88 -0.55 -12.07 -20.48
N THR A 89 0.42 -12.16 -19.57
CA THR A 89 1.16 -13.40 -19.32
C THR A 89 0.48 -14.21 -18.22
N ASP A 90 0.41 -15.52 -18.42
CA ASP A 90 -0.07 -16.46 -17.41
C ASP A 90 1.07 -16.87 -16.49
N PHE A 91 0.86 -16.70 -15.19
CA PHE A 91 1.84 -17.08 -14.18
C PHE A 91 1.44 -18.41 -13.56
N ALA A 92 2.43 -19.29 -13.37
CA ALA A 92 2.23 -20.52 -12.64
C ALA A 92 1.72 -20.25 -11.21
N GLN A 93 0.87 -21.15 -10.71
CA GLN A 93 0.47 -21.10 -9.32
C GLN A 93 1.66 -21.43 -8.42
N PRO A 94 1.82 -20.77 -7.26
CA PRO A 94 2.95 -21.04 -6.40
C PRO A 94 2.82 -22.44 -5.76
N GLU A 95 3.93 -23.17 -5.68
CA GLU A 95 3.97 -24.55 -5.19
C GLU A 95 3.48 -24.68 -3.74
N ILE A 96 3.97 -23.80 -2.86
CA ILE A 96 3.58 -23.77 -1.45
C ILE A 96 2.20 -23.15 -1.31
N ARG A 97 1.22 -23.84 -0.74
CA ARG A 97 -0.14 -23.32 -0.52
C ARG A 97 -0.36 -22.90 0.94
N LEU A 98 -0.27 -21.60 1.22
CA LEU A 98 -0.43 -21.03 2.58
C LEU A 98 -1.88 -21.11 3.12
N ALA A 99 -2.89 -20.97 2.26
CA ALA A 99 -4.29 -20.98 2.68
C ALA A 99 -4.94 -22.32 2.34
N ARG A 100 -5.05 -23.25 3.30
CA ARG A 100 -5.73 -24.54 3.12
C ARG A 100 -7.13 -24.63 3.75
N PHE A 101 -7.60 -23.56 4.39
CA PHE A 101 -8.92 -23.54 5.03
C PHE A 101 -10.05 -23.65 4.02
N GLY A 102 -10.91 -24.66 4.16
CA GLY A 102 -12.11 -24.91 3.35
C GLY A 102 -11.97 -26.07 2.35
N ASN A 103 -13.10 -26.59 1.89
CA ASN A 103 -13.15 -27.63 0.85
C ASN A 103 -13.10 -26.99 -0.53
N TRP A 104 -11.92 -27.01 -1.16
CA TRP A 104 -11.70 -26.38 -2.47
C TRP A 104 -11.33 -27.40 -3.53
N ARG A 105 -11.96 -27.30 -4.70
CA ARG A 105 -11.60 -28.02 -5.91
C ARG A 105 -10.66 -27.17 -6.78
N PRO A 106 -9.56 -27.74 -7.32
CA PRO A 106 -8.69 -27.01 -8.24
C PRO A 106 -9.42 -26.69 -9.57
N LEU A 107 -9.12 -25.52 -10.12
CA LEU A 107 -9.52 -25.09 -11.45
C LEU A 107 -8.28 -24.97 -12.35
N ASN A 108 -8.44 -25.26 -13.64
CA ASN A 108 -7.44 -24.89 -14.63
C ASN A 108 -7.56 -23.39 -14.94
N ALA A 109 -6.54 -22.82 -15.59
CA ALA A 109 -6.49 -21.37 -15.85
C ALA A 109 -7.65 -20.87 -16.72
N LEU A 110 -8.09 -21.67 -17.70
CA LEU A 110 -9.20 -21.31 -18.59
C LEU A 110 -10.54 -21.30 -17.83
N ALA A 111 -10.85 -22.37 -17.11
CA ALA A 111 -12.06 -22.46 -16.28
C ALA A 111 -12.09 -21.39 -15.19
N ALA A 112 -10.92 -21.01 -14.62
CA ALA A 112 -10.85 -19.90 -13.69
C ALA A 112 -11.21 -18.57 -14.35
N ARG A 113 -10.79 -18.31 -15.60
CA ARG A 113 -11.11 -17.09 -16.36
C ARG A 113 -12.58 -17.01 -16.78
N ASP A 114 -13.17 -18.16 -17.14
CA ASP A 114 -14.58 -18.26 -17.53
C ASP A 114 -15.53 -18.18 -16.33
N HIS A 115 -15.00 -18.30 -15.11
CA HIS A 115 -15.79 -18.28 -13.90
C HIS A 115 -16.36 -16.87 -13.62
N PRO A 116 -17.65 -16.71 -13.27
CA PRO A 116 -18.28 -15.39 -13.05
C PRO A 116 -17.68 -14.60 -11.86
N ALA A 117 -17.04 -15.31 -10.93
CA ALA A 117 -16.31 -14.72 -9.82
C ALA A 117 -14.88 -14.27 -10.18
N PHE A 118 -14.41 -14.43 -11.41
CA PHE A 118 -13.07 -14.02 -11.81
C PHE A 118 -12.95 -12.49 -11.89
N GLY A 119 -11.78 -11.97 -11.51
CA GLY A 119 -11.40 -10.57 -11.67
C GLY A 119 -11.58 -9.71 -10.41
N PRO A 120 -10.89 -8.56 -10.37
CA PRO A 120 -10.74 -7.76 -9.15
C PRO A 120 -11.90 -6.78 -8.92
N VAL A 121 -13.13 -7.28 -8.98
CA VAL A 121 -14.37 -6.48 -8.84
C VAL A 121 -15.13 -6.81 -7.55
N GLY A 122 -16.26 -6.13 -7.29
CA GLY A 122 -17.02 -6.26 -6.06
C GLY A 122 -16.22 -5.78 -4.83
N VAL A 123 -16.23 -6.56 -3.75
CA VAL A 123 -15.47 -6.26 -2.52
C VAL A 123 -13.95 -6.21 -2.77
N MET A 124 -13.44 -6.87 -3.80
CA MET A 124 -12.04 -6.76 -4.18
C MET A 124 -11.69 -5.35 -4.68
N ALA A 125 -12.64 -4.63 -5.27
CA ALA A 125 -12.43 -3.25 -5.73
C ALA A 125 -12.26 -2.28 -4.56
N SER A 126 -12.95 -2.48 -3.43
CA SER A 126 -12.74 -1.66 -2.23
C SER A 126 -11.40 -1.96 -1.55
N LEU A 127 -10.91 -3.21 -1.60
CA LEU A 127 -9.54 -3.52 -1.18
C LEU A 127 -8.49 -2.81 -2.07
N LEU A 128 -8.67 -2.86 -3.39
CA LEU A 128 -7.83 -2.12 -4.34
C LEU A 128 -7.81 -0.62 -4.03
N LEU A 129 -8.98 -0.03 -3.82
CA LEU A 129 -9.10 1.37 -3.44
C LEU A 129 -8.43 1.65 -2.10
N GLY A 130 -8.60 0.78 -1.10
CA GLY A 130 -7.96 0.90 0.20
C GLY A 130 -6.44 0.90 0.13
N MET A 131 -5.85 -0.03 -0.64
CA MET A 131 -4.40 -0.05 -0.89
C MET A 131 -3.93 1.22 -1.60
N LEU A 132 -4.71 1.71 -2.57
CA LEU A 132 -4.38 2.92 -3.30
C LEU A 132 -4.48 4.17 -2.43
N LEU A 133 -5.47 4.26 -1.54
CA LEU A 133 -5.65 5.36 -0.60
C LEU A 133 -4.66 5.33 0.57
N ASN A 134 -4.07 4.19 0.87
CA ASN A 134 -3.03 4.09 1.90
C ASN A 134 -1.84 5.02 1.59
N ILE A 135 -1.39 5.05 0.33
CA ILE A 135 -0.27 5.86 -0.16
C ILE A 135 -0.47 7.37 0.11
N PRO A 136 -1.55 8.02 -0.37
CA PRO A 136 -1.78 9.44 -0.14
C PRO A 136 -2.01 9.79 1.32
N VAL A 137 -2.77 8.97 2.06
CA VAL A 137 -3.05 9.24 3.47
C VAL A 137 -1.76 9.17 4.29
N ARG A 138 -0.96 8.11 4.12
CA ARG A 138 0.30 7.94 4.86
C ARG A 138 1.31 9.04 4.53
N THR A 139 1.39 9.43 3.25
CA THR A 139 2.25 10.55 2.83
C THR A 139 1.77 11.86 3.44
N ALA A 140 0.45 12.14 3.45
CA ALA A 140 -0.09 13.35 4.06
C ALA A 140 0.20 13.41 5.57
N GLU A 141 0.11 12.29 6.27
CA GLU A 141 0.43 12.20 7.70
C GLU A 141 1.90 12.44 7.99
N PHE A 142 2.80 11.87 7.19
CA PHE A 142 4.23 12.19 7.28
C PHE A 142 4.48 13.68 7.01
N MET A 143 3.85 14.23 5.96
CA MET A 143 4.00 15.65 5.60
C MET A 143 3.38 16.60 6.63
N ALA A 144 2.42 16.15 7.42
CA ALA A 144 1.83 16.94 8.49
C ALA A 144 2.62 16.79 9.81
N GLY A 145 3.04 15.57 10.15
CA GLY A 145 3.56 15.23 11.47
C GLY A 145 5.07 15.30 11.61
N VAL A 146 5.84 15.12 10.54
CA VAL A 146 7.31 15.06 10.61
C VAL A 146 7.91 16.29 9.92
N PRO A 147 8.65 17.17 10.61
CA PRO A 147 9.28 18.32 9.99
C PRO A 147 10.38 17.90 9.00
N ALA A 148 10.64 18.74 8.01
CA ALA A 148 11.79 18.58 7.14
C ALA A 148 13.08 18.93 7.90
N MET A 149 13.90 17.93 8.20
CA MET A 149 15.15 18.07 8.94
C MET A 149 16.34 18.15 7.99
N THR A 150 17.39 18.86 8.40
CA THR A 150 18.66 18.96 7.66
C THR A 150 19.82 18.43 8.51
N GLY A 151 21.04 18.42 7.97
CA GLY A 151 22.24 17.96 8.69
C GLY A 151 22.57 18.78 9.94
N SER A 152 22.03 20.00 10.08
CA SER A 152 22.21 20.86 11.25
C SER A 152 21.16 20.63 12.35
N SER A 153 20.13 19.81 12.09
CA SER A 153 19.09 19.51 13.07
C SER A 153 19.62 18.61 14.21
N PRO A 154 18.99 18.63 15.40
CA PRO A 154 19.34 17.72 16.48
C PRO A 154 19.30 16.25 16.03
N VAL A 155 20.19 15.43 16.59
CA VAL A 155 20.35 14.01 16.21
C VAL A 155 19.02 13.25 16.31
N TRP A 156 18.25 13.45 17.39
CA TRP A 156 16.93 12.84 17.56
C TRP A 156 15.96 13.20 16.42
N GLY A 157 16.02 14.45 15.92
CA GLY A 157 15.15 14.92 14.83
C GLY A 157 15.51 14.26 13.50
N GLN A 158 16.81 14.14 13.23
CA GLN A 158 17.31 13.41 12.06
C GLN A 158 16.91 11.93 12.13
N MET A 159 17.05 11.28 13.29
CA MET A 159 16.66 9.88 13.49
C MET A 159 15.18 9.65 13.18
N ILE A 160 14.29 10.47 13.73
CA ILE A 160 12.84 10.36 13.47
C ILE A 160 12.55 10.60 11.99
N TYR A 161 13.12 11.65 11.41
CA TYR A 161 12.91 12.00 10.01
C TYR A 161 13.29 10.83 9.08
N PHE A 162 14.48 10.27 9.25
CA PHE A 162 14.94 9.15 8.43
C PHE A 162 14.15 7.87 8.66
N ALA A 163 13.84 7.53 9.92
CA ALA A 163 13.07 6.33 10.24
C ALA A 163 11.67 6.39 9.61
N MET A 164 10.97 7.51 9.78
CA MET A 164 9.63 7.73 9.23
C MET A 164 9.64 7.87 7.70
N ALA A 165 10.65 8.54 7.11
CA ALA A 165 10.77 8.66 5.67
C ALA A 165 11.05 7.30 5.02
N THR A 166 11.93 6.48 5.62
CA THR A 166 12.24 5.14 5.13
C THR A 166 11.00 4.26 5.15
N ASP A 167 10.26 4.26 6.26
CA ASP A 167 8.98 3.57 6.37
C ASP A 167 7.99 4.00 5.29
N LEU A 168 7.82 5.30 5.09
CA LEU A 168 6.93 5.83 4.05
C LEU A 168 7.35 5.40 2.64
N ILE A 169 8.65 5.47 2.31
CA ILE A 169 9.19 5.08 1.00
C ILE A 169 8.91 3.61 0.73
N VAL A 170 9.26 2.74 1.69
CA VAL A 170 9.09 1.29 1.57
C VAL A 170 7.61 0.94 1.46
N MET A 171 6.75 1.55 2.28
CA MET A 171 5.32 1.24 2.30
C MET A 171 4.60 1.77 1.07
N ASN A 172 4.93 2.98 0.60
CA ASN A 172 4.40 3.49 -0.67
C ASN A 172 4.76 2.57 -1.82
N PHE A 173 6.00 2.07 -1.86
CA PHE A 173 6.43 1.08 -2.86
C PHE A 173 5.64 -0.23 -2.73
N LEU A 174 5.59 -0.84 -1.54
CA LEU A 174 4.97 -2.15 -1.34
C LEU A 174 3.46 -2.14 -1.57
N TYR A 175 2.74 -1.13 -1.08
CA TYR A 175 1.28 -1.02 -1.31
C TYR A 175 0.98 -0.73 -2.78
N ALA A 176 1.78 0.10 -3.48
CA ALA A 176 1.64 0.31 -4.91
C ALA A 176 1.90 -0.98 -5.70
N LEU A 177 2.90 -1.76 -5.32
CA LEU A 177 3.20 -3.05 -5.94
C LEU A 177 2.05 -4.03 -5.75
N CYS A 178 1.56 -4.18 -4.52
CA CYS A 178 0.38 -4.99 -4.20
C CYS A 178 -0.85 -4.57 -4.99
N PHE A 179 -1.09 -3.27 -5.12
CA PHE A 179 -2.14 -2.72 -5.97
C PHE A 179 -2.01 -3.17 -7.42
N PHE A 180 -0.82 -3.06 -8.02
CA PHE A 180 -0.61 -3.51 -9.40
C PHE A 180 -0.74 -5.01 -9.57
N MET A 181 -0.26 -5.79 -8.61
CA MET A 181 -0.41 -7.24 -8.61
C MET A 181 -1.88 -7.65 -8.54
N ALA A 182 -2.65 -7.03 -7.66
CA ALA A 182 -4.08 -7.27 -7.54
C ALA A 182 -4.82 -6.90 -8.85
N LEU A 183 -4.54 -5.72 -9.40
CA LEU A 183 -5.16 -5.22 -10.63
C LEU A 183 -4.86 -6.14 -11.82
N ARG A 184 -3.63 -6.67 -11.90
CA ARG A 184 -3.19 -7.62 -12.94
C ARG A 184 -3.57 -9.07 -12.67
N ARG A 185 -4.32 -9.35 -11.60
CA ARG A 185 -4.79 -10.70 -11.24
C ARG A 185 -3.64 -11.69 -10.94
N MET A 186 -2.54 -11.19 -10.38
CA MET A 186 -1.33 -11.97 -10.11
C MET A 186 -1.50 -12.96 -8.96
N PRO A 187 -1.23 -14.27 -9.14
CA PRO A 187 -1.43 -15.28 -8.08
C PRO A 187 -0.72 -15.00 -6.75
N PHE A 188 0.42 -14.31 -6.81
CA PHE A 188 1.22 -13.94 -5.64
C PHE A 188 0.63 -12.77 -4.82
N PHE A 189 -0.36 -12.04 -5.33
CA PHE A 189 -0.91 -10.84 -4.69
C PHE A 189 -1.28 -11.06 -3.21
N PRO A 190 -2.10 -12.07 -2.83
CA PRO A 190 -2.53 -12.20 -1.44
C PRO A 190 -1.36 -12.45 -0.47
N ARG A 191 -0.26 -13.04 -0.96
CA ARG A 191 0.93 -13.31 -0.14
C ARG A 191 1.78 -12.06 0.01
N MET A 192 1.95 -11.32 -1.07
CA MET A 192 2.66 -10.05 -1.04
C MET A 192 1.94 -9.06 -0.11
N LEU A 193 0.60 -9.02 -0.14
CA LEU A 193 -0.15 -8.16 0.79
C LEU A 193 0.04 -8.59 2.26
N LEU A 194 0.04 -9.89 2.55
CA LEU A 194 0.35 -10.40 3.88
C LEU A 194 1.77 -10.02 4.33
N LEU A 195 2.75 -10.14 3.43
CA LEU A 195 4.12 -9.71 3.69
C LEU A 195 4.17 -8.20 3.95
N THR A 196 3.51 -7.39 3.12
CA THR A 196 3.44 -5.93 3.28
C THR A 196 2.90 -5.57 4.66
N TRP A 197 1.79 -6.18 5.10
CA TRP A 197 1.27 -5.98 6.45
C TRP A 197 2.26 -6.38 7.55
N GLY A 198 2.95 -7.50 7.39
CA GLY A 198 3.98 -7.93 8.33
C GLY A 198 5.13 -6.93 8.44
N VAL A 199 5.61 -6.43 7.30
CA VAL A 199 6.66 -5.40 7.25
C VAL A 199 6.15 -4.07 7.83
N ASP A 200 4.89 -3.70 7.58
CA ASP A 200 4.25 -2.48 8.12
C ASP A 200 4.20 -2.52 9.66
N VAL A 201 3.77 -3.64 10.24
CA VAL A 201 3.76 -3.82 11.70
C VAL A 201 5.19 -3.83 12.25
N ALA A 202 6.10 -4.58 11.64
CA ALA A 202 7.48 -4.69 12.08
C ALA A 202 8.22 -3.35 11.99
N SER A 203 7.96 -2.55 10.96
CA SER A 203 8.58 -1.23 10.80
C SER A 203 8.12 -0.27 11.89
N GLN A 204 6.82 -0.22 12.23
CA GLN A 204 6.34 0.65 13.31
C GLN A 204 6.98 0.31 14.67
N ILE A 205 7.12 -0.98 14.98
CA ILE A 205 7.79 -1.44 16.20
C ILE A 205 9.28 -1.07 16.18
N SER A 206 9.94 -1.28 15.04
CA SER A 206 11.36 -0.96 14.87
C SER A 206 11.64 0.55 14.98
N ILE A 207 10.74 1.39 14.46
CA ILE A 207 10.84 2.86 14.58
C ILE A 207 10.67 3.27 16.04
N ALA A 208 9.72 2.67 16.77
CA ALA A 208 9.52 2.98 18.19
C ALA A 208 10.78 2.69 19.02
N GLU A 209 11.40 1.53 18.81
CA GLU A 209 12.65 1.15 19.49
C GLU A 209 13.84 2.01 19.04
N TYR A 210 13.92 2.33 17.75
CA TYR A 210 15.01 3.17 17.24
C TYR A 210 14.93 4.60 17.76
N VAL A 211 13.73 5.18 17.83
CA VAL A 211 13.51 6.55 18.32
C VAL A 211 13.64 6.64 19.83
N SER A 212 13.26 5.59 20.59
CA SER A 212 13.43 5.58 22.05
C SER A 212 14.91 5.63 22.46
N GLY A 213 15.81 5.11 21.63
CA GLY A 213 17.26 5.20 21.81
C GLY A 213 17.88 6.56 21.42
N ALA A 214 17.09 7.54 20.98
CA ALA A 214 17.63 8.82 20.53
C ALA A 214 18.17 9.68 21.69
N PRO A 215 19.40 10.21 21.59
CA PRO A 215 20.00 11.01 22.66
C PRO A 215 19.27 12.35 22.82
N HIS A 216 19.00 12.73 24.07
CA HIS A 216 18.36 14.00 24.44
C HIS A 216 17.01 14.26 23.74
N LEU A 217 16.22 13.21 23.49
CA LEU A 217 14.88 13.35 22.93
C LEU A 217 13.98 14.14 23.90
N PRO A 218 13.43 15.31 23.50
CA PRO A 218 12.53 16.07 24.36
C PRO A 218 11.25 15.28 24.66
N ALA A 219 10.78 15.33 25.90
CA ALA A 219 9.59 14.59 26.33
C ALA A 219 8.33 14.94 25.50
N GLU A 220 8.18 16.20 25.10
CA GLU A 220 7.07 16.67 24.25
C GLU A 220 7.10 16.02 22.85
N VAL A 221 8.29 15.89 22.27
CA VAL A 221 8.48 15.24 20.96
C VAL A 221 8.20 13.75 21.08
N ALA A 222 8.69 13.10 22.14
CA ALA A 222 8.38 11.69 22.41
C ALA A 222 6.87 11.48 22.53
N ALA A 223 6.18 12.33 23.28
CA ALA A 223 4.72 12.27 23.46
C ALA A 223 3.96 12.47 22.14
N ALA A 224 4.46 13.29 21.20
CA ALA A 224 3.85 13.49 19.90
C ALA A 224 4.04 12.33 18.91
N ILE A 225 5.10 11.53 19.06
CA ILE A 225 5.40 10.40 18.17
C ILE A 225 4.54 9.18 18.50
N VAL A 226 4.27 8.94 19.79
CA VAL A 226 3.43 7.82 20.25
C VAL A 226 2.09 7.71 19.51
N PRO A 227 1.26 8.77 19.40
CA PRO A 227 -0.01 8.68 18.68
C PRO A 227 0.18 8.47 17.17
N LEU A 228 1.26 8.98 16.57
CA LEU A 228 1.55 8.78 15.15
C LEU A 228 1.85 7.31 14.84
N LEU A 229 2.75 6.68 15.61
CA LEU A 229 3.08 5.25 15.46
C LEU A 229 1.90 4.35 15.82
N THR A 230 1.17 4.69 16.89
CA THR A 230 -0.01 3.93 17.33
C THR A 230 -1.11 3.98 16.27
N SER A 231 -1.36 5.14 15.66
CA SER A 231 -2.35 5.31 14.59
C SER A 231 -1.97 4.47 13.36
N ASN A 232 -0.71 4.48 12.94
CA ASN A 232 -0.24 3.65 11.83
C ASN A 232 -0.41 2.15 12.11
N LEU A 233 -0.05 1.71 13.31
CA LEU A 233 -0.18 0.33 13.74
C LEU A 233 -1.66 -0.10 13.78
N GLN A 234 -2.55 0.75 14.31
CA GLN A 234 -3.99 0.51 14.33
C GLN A 234 -4.56 0.37 12.92
N LYS A 235 -4.15 1.22 11.97
CA LYS A 235 -4.60 1.09 10.56
C LYS A 235 -4.14 -0.21 9.93
N ALA A 236 -2.90 -0.63 10.18
CA ALA A 236 -2.39 -1.91 9.70
C ALA A 236 -3.24 -3.07 10.27
N PHE A 237 -3.49 -3.09 11.58
CA PHE A 237 -4.32 -4.13 12.21
C PHE A 237 -5.77 -4.11 11.74
N ILE A 238 -6.39 -2.94 11.60
CA ILE A 238 -7.75 -2.81 11.04
C ILE A 238 -7.78 -3.41 9.63
N SER A 239 -6.78 -3.07 8.80
CA SER A 239 -6.65 -3.63 7.45
C SER A 239 -6.51 -5.16 7.48
N ILE A 240 -5.65 -5.70 8.33
CA ILE A 240 -5.47 -7.15 8.51
C ILE A 240 -6.79 -7.82 8.92
N VAL A 241 -7.44 -7.32 9.97
CA VAL A 241 -8.66 -7.91 10.52
C VAL A 241 -9.81 -7.89 9.52
N VAL A 242 -9.95 -6.79 8.76
CA VAL A 242 -11.01 -6.67 7.74
C VAL A 242 -10.72 -7.53 6.52
N TRP A 243 -9.49 -7.51 6.01
CA TRP A 243 -9.19 -8.08 4.70
C TRP A 243 -8.63 -9.49 4.74
N MET A 244 -7.96 -9.93 5.80
CA MET A 244 -7.42 -11.29 5.89
C MET A 244 -8.53 -12.36 5.79
N PRO A 245 -9.66 -12.28 6.51
CA PRO A 245 -10.74 -13.26 6.35
C PRO A 245 -11.28 -13.28 4.92
N TYR A 246 -11.43 -12.09 4.31
CA TYR A 246 -11.85 -11.97 2.92
C TYR A 246 -10.86 -12.63 1.96
N LEU A 247 -9.55 -12.40 2.12
CA LEU A 247 -8.51 -13.01 1.29
C LEU A 247 -8.40 -14.52 1.45
N LEU A 248 -8.76 -15.06 2.61
CA LEU A 248 -8.74 -16.50 2.88
C LEU A 248 -9.98 -17.19 2.30
N LEU A 249 -11.17 -16.65 2.58
CA LEU A 249 -12.44 -17.35 2.39
C LEU A 249 -13.20 -16.92 1.13
N SER A 250 -12.92 -15.75 0.55
CA SER A 250 -13.70 -15.26 -0.59
C SER A 250 -13.50 -16.13 -1.83
N GLU A 251 -14.61 -16.65 -2.37
CA GLU A 251 -14.63 -17.37 -3.66
C GLU A 251 -13.96 -16.55 -4.77
N ARG A 252 -14.25 -15.26 -4.87
CA ARG A 252 -13.64 -14.36 -5.88
C ARG A 252 -12.13 -14.33 -5.78
N VAL A 253 -11.57 -14.20 -4.57
CA VAL A 253 -10.12 -14.20 -4.37
C VAL A 253 -9.52 -15.56 -4.72
N ASN A 254 -10.19 -16.63 -4.31
CA ASN A 254 -9.76 -18.00 -4.55
C ASN A 254 -9.79 -18.38 -6.04
N VAL A 255 -10.83 -18.00 -6.77
CA VAL A 255 -10.95 -18.19 -8.21
C VAL A 255 -9.93 -17.32 -8.95
N THR A 256 -9.83 -16.02 -8.60
CA THR A 256 -8.98 -15.06 -9.33
C THR A 256 -7.50 -15.33 -9.14
N TYR A 257 -7.05 -15.54 -7.91
CA TYR A 257 -5.62 -15.58 -7.58
C TYR A 257 -5.10 -17.00 -7.28
N ARG A 258 -5.97 -17.95 -6.91
CA ARG A 258 -5.56 -19.31 -6.50
C ARG A 258 -6.11 -20.43 -7.40
N TRP A 259 -6.88 -20.08 -8.42
CA TRP A 259 -7.56 -20.99 -9.35
C TRP A 259 -8.22 -22.17 -8.64
N ARG A 260 -9.13 -21.86 -7.71
CA ARG A 260 -9.92 -22.87 -7.00
C ARG A 260 -11.32 -22.37 -6.69
N GLN A 261 -12.27 -23.29 -6.64
CA GLN A 261 -13.67 -23.03 -6.32
C GLN A 261 -14.14 -23.94 -5.17
N PRO A 262 -15.23 -23.60 -4.47
CA PRO A 262 -15.84 -24.50 -3.49
C PRO A 262 -16.12 -25.87 -4.11
N ALA A 263 -15.86 -26.94 -3.35
CA ALA A 263 -16.10 -28.33 -3.77
C ALA A 263 -17.60 -28.64 -3.87
#